data_AF-K9P1V8-F1
#
_entry.id   AF-K9P1V8-F1
#
_cell.length_a   1.000
_cell.length_b   1.000
_cell.length_c   1.000
_cell.angle_alpha   90.00
_cell.angle_beta   90.00
_cell.angle_gamma   90.00
#
_symmetry.space_group_name_H-M   'P 1'
#
loop_
_entity.id
_entity.type
_entity.pdbx_description
1 polymer ?
#
loop_
_entity_poly.entity_id
_entity_poly.type
_entity_poly.pdbx_seq_one_letter_code
_entity_poly.pdbx_strand_id
1 'polypeptide(L)'
;NISAKVDNEPCVNYIGPDGSGHYVKMVHNGIEYADMQLISESYFLLKYIVKMNNEELSEVFALWNQGELKSYLIEITSKIFIKKTNSGKYLLDVILDSAKQKGTGSWVSKSALDLGEPLSLITESVFARYISSLKSQRVFASTILKGPLNINNIQKKTVFIEKIREALYLGKVIAYAQGFAQLKSASEKYKWNLNYGNIAKIFRSGCIIRAQFLQKITDVYIKNGNKITNLLITPYFKNIANKYQTSLREIVAYSVSNGFAVPCFSTAIAYY
;
A
#
# COMPACT_ATOMS: atom_id res chain seq x y z
N ASN A 1 26.17 -4.92 -15.80
CA ASN A 1 26.03 -5.76 -14.58
C ASN A 1 25.63 -4.95 -13.32
N ILE A 2 24.72 -3.98 -13.41
CA ILE A 2 24.38 -3.08 -12.27
C ILE A 2 23.03 -3.43 -11.61
N SER A 3 22.16 -4.20 -12.26
CA SER A 3 20.82 -4.53 -11.73
C SER A 3 20.87 -5.59 -10.63
N ALA A 4 19.94 -5.49 -9.68
CA ALA A 4 19.61 -6.60 -8.77
C ALA A 4 19.19 -7.85 -9.57
N LYS A 5 19.28 -9.02 -8.93
CA LYS A 5 18.90 -10.31 -9.53
C LYS A 5 17.97 -11.09 -8.61
N VAL A 6 17.08 -11.89 -9.19
CA VAL A 6 16.25 -12.90 -8.50
C VAL A 6 16.34 -14.17 -9.33
N ASP A 7 16.71 -15.30 -8.71
CA ASP A 7 16.90 -16.58 -9.40
C ASP A 7 17.82 -16.47 -10.64
N ASN A 8 18.91 -15.71 -10.50
CA ASN A 8 19.85 -15.34 -11.57
C ASN A 8 19.28 -14.49 -12.73
N GLU A 9 17.99 -14.17 -12.74
CA GLU A 9 17.38 -13.23 -13.69
C GLU A 9 17.63 -11.78 -13.25
N PRO A 10 18.13 -10.90 -14.12
CA PRO A 10 18.32 -9.49 -13.79
C PRO A 10 16.98 -8.74 -13.72
N CYS A 11 16.82 -7.87 -12.72
CA CYS A 11 15.67 -6.97 -12.57
C CYS A 11 15.80 -5.74 -13.50
N VAL A 12 16.03 -5.98 -14.79
CA VAL A 12 15.99 -4.98 -15.86
C VAL A 12 15.47 -5.65 -17.13
N ASN A 13 14.63 -4.93 -17.87
CA ASN A 13 14.10 -5.40 -19.15
C ASN A 13 13.79 -4.20 -20.04
N TYR A 14 13.74 -4.40 -21.36
CA TYR A 14 13.20 -3.40 -22.27
C TYR A 14 11.69 -3.26 -22.01
N ILE A 15 11.25 -2.06 -21.65
CA ILE A 15 9.86 -1.81 -21.27
C ILE A 15 8.97 -1.57 -22.48
N GLY A 16 9.47 -0.79 -23.45
CA GLY A 16 8.73 -0.32 -24.60
C GLY A 16 9.39 0.93 -25.20
N PRO A 17 8.79 1.54 -26.22
CA PRO A 17 9.32 2.74 -26.87
C PRO A 17 9.14 3.99 -25.99
N ASP A 18 9.71 5.11 -26.45
CA ASP A 18 9.50 6.46 -25.92
C ASP A 18 9.64 6.58 -24.38
N GLY A 19 8.63 7.19 -23.73
CA GLY A 19 8.58 7.41 -22.28
C GLY A 19 8.07 6.22 -21.46
N SER A 20 7.87 5.04 -22.04
CA SER A 20 7.24 3.89 -21.38
C SER A 20 7.96 3.46 -20.09
N GLY A 21 9.29 3.46 -20.08
CA GLY A 21 10.09 3.16 -18.89
C GLY A 21 9.86 4.14 -17.74
N HIS A 22 9.77 5.44 -18.05
CA HIS A 22 9.45 6.48 -17.06
C HIS A 22 8.01 6.36 -16.56
N TYR A 23 7.07 5.99 -17.44
CA TYR A 23 5.68 5.75 -17.05
C TYR A 23 5.56 4.58 -16.08
N VAL A 24 6.22 3.45 -16.35
CA VAL A 24 6.27 2.30 -15.44
C VAL A 24 6.87 2.70 -14.09
N LYS A 25 7.90 3.55 -14.07
CA LYS A 25 8.47 4.07 -12.82
C LYS A 25 7.51 4.98 -12.06
N MET A 26 6.74 5.81 -12.77
CA MET A 26 5.69 6.64 -12.17
C MET A 26 4.63 5.77 -11.48
N VAL A 27 4.14 4.72 -12.15
CA VAL A 27 3.19 3.78 -11.55
C VAL A 27 3.77 3.04 -10.35
N HIS A 28 5.04 2.60 -10.42
CA HIS A 28 5.76 2.04 -9.26
C HIS A 28 5.70 2.98 -8.05
N ASN A 29 5.98 4.28 -8.24
CA ASN A 29 5.93 5.22 -7.12
C ASN A 29 4.52 5.47 -6.61
N GLY A 30 3.50 5.38 -7.45
CA GLY A 30 2.09 5.37 -7.02
C GLY A 30 1.79 4.20 -6.08
N ILE A 31 2.16 2.99 -6.51
CA ILE A 31 1.99 1.76 -5.71
C ILE A 31 2.77 1.86 -4.39
N GLU A 32 3.98 2.43 -4.41
CA GLU A 32 4.77 2.69 -3.21
C GLU A 32 4.03 3.60 -2.21
N TYR A 33 3.34 4.64 -2.68
CA TYR A 33 2.59 5.55 -1.82
C TYR A 33 1.40 4.84 -1.17
N ALA A 34 0.67 4.04 -1.94
CA ALA A 34 -0.42 3.19 -1.44
C ALA A 34 0.09 2.21 -0.38
N ASP A 35 1.17 1.49 -0.66
CA ASP A 35 1.76 0.52 0.27
C ASP A 35 2.15 1.18 1.60
N MET A 36 2.83 2.34 1.55
CA MET A 36 3.21 3.10 2.75
C MET A 36 1.98 3.59 3.52
N GLN A 37 0.95 4.07 2.83
CA GLN A 37 -0.25 4.58 3.48
C GLN A 37 -1.05 3.46 4.15
N LEU A 38 -1.23 2.32 3.49
CA LEU A 38 -1.89 1.15 4.08
C LEU A 38 -1.14 0.64 5.33
N ILE A 39 0.19 0.60 5.28
CA ILE A 39 1.03 0.27 6.45
C ILE A 39 0.82 1.29 7.57
N SER A 40 0.74 2.59 7.24
CA SER A 40 0.50 3.65 8.23
C SER A 40 -0.88 3.54 8.90
N GLU A 41 -1.91 3.14 8.14
CA GLU A 41 -3.25 2.89 8.67
C GLU A 41 -3.25 1.67 9.60
N SER A 42 -2.59 0.58 9.22
CA SER A 42 -2.40 -0.58 10.12
C SER A 42 -1.69 -0.18 11.41
N TYR A 43 -0.59 0.58 11.33
CA TYR A 43 0.11 1.12 12.49
C TYR A 43 -0.83 1.97 13.37
N PHE A 44 -1.59 2.88 12.76
CA PHE A 44 -2.49 3.79 13.47
C PHE A 44 -3.55 3.01 14.28
N LEU A 45 -4.17 2.00 13.66
CA LEU A 45 -5.16 1.16 14.34
C LEU A 45 -4.54 0.33 15.47
N LEU A 46 -3.36 -0.27 15.24
CA LEU A 46 -2.66 -1.04 16.28
C LEU A 46 -2.22 -0.16 17.47
N LYS A 47 -1.67 1.02 17.19
CA LYS A 47 -1.18 1.95 18.20
C LYS A 47 -2.29 2.50 19.08
N TYR A 48 -3.39 2.98 18.47
CA TYR A 48 -4.40 3.74 19.20
C TYR A 48 -5.61 2.93 19.62
N ILE A 49 -5.98 1.88 18.88
CA ILE A 49 -7.13 1.04 19.21
C ILE A 49 -6.70 -0.19 20.00
N VAL A 50 -5.70 -0.93 19.51
CA VAL A 50 -5.15 -2.11 20.22
C VAL A 50 -4.26 -1.71 21.40
N LYS A 51 -3.81 -0.45 21.42
CA LYS A 51 -2.96 0.17 22.46
C LYS A 51 -1.58 -0.47 22.56
N MET A 52 -0.98 -0.80 21.42
CA MET A 52 0.36 -1.40 21.38
C MET A 52 1.47 -0.37 21.61
N ASN A 53 2.50 -0.75 22.35
CA ASN A 53 3.76 -0.02 22.41
C ASN A 53 4.63 -0.30 21.16
N ASN A 54 5.80 0.34 21.07
CA ASN A 54 6.61 0.27 19.85
C ASN A 54 7.32 -1.08 19.71
N GLU A 55 7.64 -1.74 20.81
CA GLU A 55 8.20 -3.08 20.86
C GLU A 55 7.19 -4.11 20.33
N GLU A 56 5.95 -4.08 20.82
CA GLU A 56 4.85 -4.92 20.34
C GLU A 56 4.55 -4.68 18.86
N LEU A 57 4.57 -3.42 18.41
CA LEU A 57 4.43 -3.08 16.99
C LEU A 57 5.56 -3.67 16.14
N SER A 58 6.81 -3.59 16.62
CA SER A 58 7.95 -4.21 15.94
C SER A 58 7.79 -5.72 15.83
N GLU A 59 7.37 -6.40 16.90
CA GLU A 59 7.13 -7.84 16.91
C GLU A 59 6.03 -8.26 15.92
N VAL A 60 4.90 -7.55 15.92
CA VAL A 60 3.79 -7.82 14.99
C VAL A 60 4.23 -7.66 13.54
N PHE A 61 4.92 -6.56 13.20
CA PHE A 61 5.38 -6.35 11.83
C PHE A 61 6.51 -7.32 11.44
N ALA A 62 7.37 -7.73 12.38
CA ALA A 62 8.37 -8.76 12.14
C ALA A 62 7.72 -10.11 11.85
N LEU A 63 6.66 -10.47 12.58
CA LEU A 63 5.86 -11.68 12.32
C LEU A 63 5.15 -11.61 10.97
N TRP A 64 4.51 -10.49 10.64
CA TRP A 64 3.88 -10.29 9.33
C TRP A 64 4.88 -10.43 8.18
N ASN A 65 6.14 -10.01 8.38
CA ASN A 65 7.20 -10.13 7.39
C ASN A 65 7.68 -11.58 7.15
N GLN A 66 7.29 -12.52 8.02
CA GLN A 66 7.56 -13.95 7.82
C GLN A 66 6.47 -14.64 6.97
N GLY A 67 5.31 -14.00 6.82
CA GLY A 67 4.17 -14.53 6.06
C GLY A 67 4.01 -13.89 4.68
N GLU A 68 2.76 -13.83 4.21
CA GLU A 68 2.44 -13.32 2.86
C GLU A 68 2.73 -11.83 2.66
N LEU A 69 2.86 -11.07 3.75
CA LEU A 69 3.23 -9.64 3.74
C LEU A 69 4.75 -9.41 3.60
N LYS A 70 5.55 -10.48 3.49
CA LYS A 70 7.02 -10.39 3.33
C LYS A 70 7.41 -9.40 2.23
N SER A 71 7.95 -8.27 2.67
CA SER A 71 8.29 -7.14 1.81
C SER A 71 9.30 -6.22 2.48
N TYR A 72 10.04 -5.47 1.65
CA TYR A 72 11.01 -4.51 2.17
C TYR A 72 10.36 -3.45 3.07
N LEU A 73 9.19 -2.93 2.70
CA LEU A 73 8.49 -1.90 3.48
C LEU A 73 8.04 -2.41 4.85
N ILE A 74 7.56 -3.65 4.95
CA ILE A 74 7.19 -4.25 6.25
C ILE A 74 8.46 -4.50 7.10
N GLU A 75 9.54 -4.99 6.47
CA GLU A 75 10.82 -5.22 7.15
C GLU A 75 11.42 -3.95 7.75
N ILE A 76 11.46 -2.84 7.00
CA ILE A 76 11.98 -1.59 7.56
C ILE A 76 11.04 -1.00 8.60
N THR A 77 9.73 -1.21 8.47
CA THR A 77 8.74 -0.70 9.42
C THR A 77 8.93 -1.33 10.80
N SER A 78 9.17 -2.65 10.89
CA SER A 78 9.47 -3.29 12.19
C SER A 78 10.72 -2.69 12.83
N LYS A 79 11.79 -2.46 12.05
CA LYS A 79 13.03 -1.85 12.53
C LYS A 79 12.86 -0.38 12.94
N ILE A 80 11.97 0.36 12.28
CA ILE A 80 11.70 1.77 12.59
C ILE A 80 11.09 1.92 13.99
N PHE A 81 10.16 1.04 14.38
CA PHE A 81 9.49 1.16 15.68
C PHE A 81 10.46 1.13 16.87
N ILE A 82 11.50 0.29 16.81
CA ILE A 82 12.48 0.14 17.89
C ILE A 82 13.69 1.08 17.78
N LYS A 83 13.75 1.92 16.74
CA LYS A 83 14.87 2.85 16.59
C LYS A 83 14.77 3.94 17.66
N LYS A 84 15.84 4.10 18.45
CA LYS A 84 15.95 5.14 19.49
C LYS A 84 16.81 6.32 19.02
N THR A 85 16.47 7.49 19.55
CA THR A 85 17.30 8.72 19.54
C THR A 85 18.46 8.58 20.53
N ASN A 86 19.43 9.51 20.46
CA ASN A 86 20.52 9.57 21.44
C ASN A 86 20.02 9.81 22.88
N SER A 87 18.84 10.42 23.04
CA SER A 87 18.21 10.64 24.36
C SER A 87 17.32 9.47 24.81
N GLY A 88 17.39 8.31 24.15
CA GLY A 88 16.64 7.10 24.53
C GLY A 88 15.16 7.07 24.12
N LYS A 89 14.60 8.17 23.59
CA LYS A 89 13.22 8.20 23.07
C LYS A 89 13.11 7.43 21.76
N TYR A 90 11.97 6.80 21.49
CA TYR A 90 11.68 6.24 20.18
C TYR A 90 11.67 7.34 19.11
N LEU A 91 12.46 7.13 18.05
CA LEU A 91 12.66 8.10 17.00
C LEU A 91 11.34 8.39 16.26
N LEU A 92 10.53 7.36 16.01
CA LEU A 92 9.25 7.50 15.33
C LEU A 92 8.34 8.52 16.03
N ASP A 93 8.29 8.49 17.36
CA ASP A 93 7.36 9.31 18.17
C ASP A 93 7.76 10.79 18.25
N VAL A 94 8.96 11.15 17.75
CA VAL A 94 9.44 12.54 17.72
C VAL A 94 9.57 13.10 16.30
N ILE A 95 9.26 12.30 15.27
CA ILE A 95 9.21 12.78 13.88
C ILE A 95 7.91 13.57 13.67
N LEU A 96 8.04 14.74 13.04
CA LEU A 96 6.89 15.54 12.63
C LEU A 96 6.03 14.78 11.62
N ASP A 97 4.73 14.66 11.90
CA ASP A 97 3.69 14.01 11.10
C ASP A 97 3.27 14.86 9.88
N SER A 98 4.25 15.23 9.06
CA SER A 98 4.07 16.01 7.82
C SER A 98 4.85 15.36 6.68
N ALA A 99 4.19 14.45 5.97
CA ALA A 99 4.81 13.69 4.89
C ALA A 99 5.08 14.56 3.66
N LYS A 100 6.36 14.71 3.30
CA LYS A 100 6.76 15.36 2.03
C LYS A 100 6.56 14.42 0.84
N GLN A 101 6.43 15.01 -0.34
CA GLN A 101 6.33 14.29 -1.62
C GLN A 101 7.06 15.07 -2.73
N LYS A 102 7.60 14.36 -3.72
CA LYS A 102 8.41 14.95 -4.82
C LYS A 102 7.65 15.12 -6.14
N GLY A 103 6.33 15.02 -6.13
CA GLY A 103 5.46 15.19 -7.30
C GLY A 103 5.09 13.89 -8.02
N THR A 104 5.95 12.87 -8.02
CA THR A 104 5.70 11.60 -8.75
C THR A 104 4.41 10.88 -8.33
N GLY A 105 4.07 10.90 -7.05
CA GLY A 105 2.79 10.38 -6.56
C GLY A 105 1.58 11.14 -7.10
N SER A 106 1.67 12.45 -7.33
CA SER A 106 0.58 13.21 -7.95
C SER A 106 0.47 12.98 -9.47
N TRP A 107 1.59 12.67 -10.14
CA TRP A 107 1.60 12.43 -11.58
C TRP A 107 0.84 11.17 -11.96
N VAL A 108 0.96 10.09 -11.17
CA VAL A 108 0.24 8.84 -11.44
C VAL A 108 -1.28 9.04 -11.34
N SER A 109 -1.75 9.80 -10.36
CA SER A 109 -3.17 10.13 -10.18
C SER A 109 -3.70 11.03 -11.29
N LYS A 110 -2.93 12.04 -11.72
CA LYS A 110 -3.28 12.88 -12.88
C LYS A 110 -3.41 12.06 -14.15
N SER A 111 -2.42 11.19 -14.41
CA SER A 111 -2.46 10.29 -15.57
C SER A 111 -3.64 9.32 -15.51
N ALA A 112 -4.04 8.86 -14.33
CA ALA A 112 -5.22 8.02 -14.19
C ALA A 112 -6.51 8.77 -14.58
N LEU A 113 -6.67 10.02 -14.15
CA LEU A 113 -7.77 10.87 -14.59
C LEU A 113 -7.77 11.08 -16.11
N ASP A 114 -6.60 11.33 -16.72
CA ASP A 114 -6.46 11.50 -18.18
C ASP A 114 -6.73 10.21 -18.99
N LEU A 115 -6.68 9.05 -18.32
CA LEU A 115 -6.96 7.74 -18.89
C LEU A 115 -8.39 7.24 -18.60
N GLY A 116 -9.12 7.90 -17.69
CA GLY A 116 -10.41 7.40 -17.19
C GLY A 116 -10.27 6.18 -16.27
N GLU A 117 -9.11 6.00 -15.63
CA GLU A 117 -8.82 4.85 -14.77
C GLU A 117 -9.16 5.12 -13.29
N PRO A 118 -9.93 4.24 -12.62
CA PRO A 118 -10.32 4.39 -11.21
C PRO A 118 -9.18 4.07 -10.24
N LEU A 119 -8.15 4.91 -10.21
CA LEU A 119 -6.96 4.76 -9.36
C LEU A 119 -7.16 5.33 -7.94
N SER A 120 -8.24 4.92 -7.29
CA SER A 120 -8.75 5.54 -6.06
C SER A 120 -7.79 5.41 -4.87
N LEU A 121 -7.21 4.23 -4.65
CA LEU A 121 -6.38 3.94 -3.47
C LEU A 121 -5.05 4.68 -3.51
N ILE A 122 -4.38 4.67 -4.67
CA ILE A 122 -3.14 5.43 -4.86
C ILE A 122 -3.43 6.93 -4.74
N THR A 123 -4.55 7.41 -5.26
CA THR A 123 -4.91 8.84 -5.18
C THR A 123 -5.21 9.27 -3.74
N GLU A 124 -5.94 8.47 -2.97
CA GLU A 124 -6.14 8.73 -1.53
C GLU A 124 -4.82 8.76 -0.76
N SER A 125 -3.86 7.90 -1.11
CA SER A 125 -2.53 7.93 -0.48
C SER A 125 -1.75 9.22 -0.76
N VAL A 126 -2.04 9.92 -1.86
CA VAL A 126 -1.49 11.25 -2.15
C VAL A 126 -2.17 12.30 -1.30
N PHE A 127 -3.51 12.27 -1.21
CA PHE A 127 -4.27 13.20 -0.39
C PHE A 127 -3.98 13.05 1.11
N ALA A 128 -3.74 11.83 1.60
CA ALA A 128 -3.29 11.57 2.96
C ALA A 128 -1.97 12.30 3.29
N ARG A 129 -1.04 12.38 2.33
CA ARG A 129 0.18 13.19 2.49
C ARG A 129 -0.13 14.68 2.51
N TYR A 130 -1.03 15.15 1.64
CA TYR A 130 -1.41 16.57 1.60
C TYR A 130 -2.04 17.01 2.92
N ILE A 131 -3.01 16.26 3.44
CA ILE A 131 -3.63 16.61 4.72
C ILE A 131 -2.64 16.52 5.90
N SER A 132 -1.66 15.59 5.85
CA SER A 132 -0.59 15.55 6.85
C SER A 132 0.25 16.83 6.87
N SER A 133 0.50 17.45 5.71
CA SER A 133 1.26 18.69 5.58
C SER A 133 0.54 19.91 6.14
N LEU A 134 -0.79 19.86 6.25
CA LEU A 134 -1.63 20.91 6.85
C LEU A 134 -1.61 20.84 8.39
N LYS A 135 -0.42 20.66 8.99
CA LYS A 135 -0.26 20.41 10.44
C LYS A 135 -0.91 21.47 11.32
N SER A 136 -0.67 22.76 11.03
CA SER A 136 -1.24 23.86 11.81
C SER A 136 -2.77 23.86 11.74
N GLN A 137 -3.34 23.62 10.56
CA GLN A 137 -4.79 23.52 10.38
C GLN A 137 -5.36 22.31 11.13
N ARG A 138 -4.70 21.14 11.08
CA ARG A 138 -5.15 19.95 11.83
C ARG A 138 -5.12 20.16 13.34
N VAL A 139 -4.06 20.77 13.86
CA VAL A 139 -3.95 21.08 15.29
C VAL A 139 -5.05 22.05 15.71
N PHE A 140 -5.26 23.13 14.95
CA PHE A 140 -6.35 24.07 15.22
C PHE A 140 -7.73 23.41 15.12
N ALA A 141 -7.98 22.60 14.07
CA ALA A 141 -9.24 21.88 13.91
C ALA A 141 -9.51 20.92 15.07
N SER A 142 -8.48 20.29 15.66
CA SER A 142 -8.63 19.39 16.81
C SER A 142 -9.12 20.06 18.10
N THR A 143 -9.03 21.40 18.20
CA THR A 143 -9.58 22.14 19.36
C THR A 143 -11.06 22.53 19.16
N ILE A 144 -11.58 22.42 17.93
CA ILE A 144 -12.92 22.86 17.54
C ILE A 144 -13.83 21.67 17.22
N LEU A 145 -13.34 20.74 16.40
CA LEU A 145 -14.10 19.61 15.89
C LEU A 145 -14.12 18.48 16.92
N LYS A 146 -15.30 17.87 17.10
CA LYS A 146 -15.50 16.74 18.01
C LYS A 146 -15.68 15.45 17.21
N GLY A 147 -15.06 14.37 17.68
CA GLY A 147 -15.29 13.01 17.20
C GLY A 147 -16.15 12.20 18.17
N PRO A 148 -16.34 10.90 17.90
CA PRO A 148 -17.01 9.99 18.82
C PRO A 148 -16.37 10.01 20.22
N LEU A 149 -17.21 10.06 21.27
CA LEU A 149 -16.75 10.18 22.66
C LEU A 149 -16.33 8.84 23.28
N ASN A 150 -16.94 7.74 22.83
CA ASN A 150 -16.68 6.40 23.35
C ASN A 150 -16.16 5.51 22.23
N ILE A 151 -14.95 4.99 22.40
CA ILE A 151 -14.39 3.98 21.50
C ILE A 151 -14.96 2.61 21.91
N ASN A 152 -15.59 1.91 20.98
CA ASN A 152 -16.12 0.56 21.17
C ASN A 152 -15.01 -0.39 21.61
N ASN A 153 -15.24 -1.14 22.68
CA ASN A 153 -14.26 -2.13 23.12
C ASN A 153 -14.06 -3.23 22.08
N ILE A 154 -12.80 -3.56 21.82
CA ILE A 154 -12.45 -4.77 21.06
C ILE A 154 -12.56 -5.96 22.01
N GLN A 155 -13.34 -6.98 21.65
CA GLN A 155 -13.49 -8.19 22.47
C GLN A 155 -12.21 -9.04 22.53
N LYS A 156 -11.53 -9.25 21.38
CA LYS A 156 -10.29 -10.05 21.30
C LYS A 156 -9.24 -9.32 20.46
N LYS A 157 -8.20 -8.79 21.12
CA LYS A 157 -7.10 -8.05 20.46
C LYS A 157 -6.42 -8.87 19.36
N THR A 158 -6.12 -10.15 19.60
CA THR A 158 -5.48 -11.04 18.62
C THR A 158 -6.28 -11.19 17.33
N VAL A 159 -7.60 -11.36 17.44
CA VAL A 159 -8.51 -11.43 16.29
C VAL A 159 -8.52 -10.10 15.53
N PHE A 160 -8.54 -8.98 16.24
CA PHE A 160 -8.52 -7.66 15.60
C PHE A 160 -7.19 -7.36 14.88
N ILE A 161 -6.06 -7.77 15.46
CA ILE A 161 -4.73 -7.67 14.82
C ILE A 161 -4.71 -8.47 13.52
N GLU A 162 -5.25 -9.70 13.52
CA GLU A 162 -5.33 -10.51 12.29
C GLU A 162 -6.25 -9.87 11.25
N LYS A 163 -7.40 -9.31 11.65
CA LYS A 163 -8.28 -8.57 10.73
C LYS A 163 -7.57 -7.35 10.09
N ILE A 164 -6.74 -6.63 10.85
CA ILE A 164 -5.91 -5.54 10.30
C ILE A 164 -4.89 -6.10 9.29
N ARG A 165 -4.26 -7.24 9.59
CA ARG A 165 -3.29 -7.88 8.68
C ARG A 165 -3.95 -8.30 7.36
N GLU A 166 -5.13 -8.89 7.43
CA GLU A 166 -5.93 -9.31 6.27
C GLU A 166 -6.41 -8.10 5.46
N ALA A 167 -6.89 -7.04 6.13
CA ALA A 167 -7.26 -5.77 5.50
C ALA A 167 -6.08 -5.11 4.79
N LEU A 168 -4.90 -5.10 5.43
CA LEU A 168 -3.64 -4.65 4.84
C LEU A 168 -3.31 -5.42 3.56
N TYR A 169 -3.35 -6.75 3.63
CA TYR A 169 -3.02 -7.57 2.47
C TYR A 169 -4.00 -7.37 1.31
N LEU A 170 -5.31 -7.33 1.58
CA LEU A 170 -6.32 -7.08 0.55
C LEU A 170 -6.21 -5.66 -0.03
N GLY A 171 -5.93 -4.65 0.80
CA GLY A 171 -5.66 -3.29 0.34
C GLY A 171 -4.48 -3.24 -0.64
N LYS A 172 -3.40 -3.98 -0.36
CA LYS A 172 -2.27 -4.13 -1.30
C LYS A 172 -2.71 -4.79 -2.61
N VAL A 173 -3.48 -5.88 -2.56
CA VAL A 173 -3.99 -6.55 -3.77
C VAL A 173 -4.75 -5.55 -4.65
N ILE A 174 -5.64 -4.75 -4.05
CA ILE A 174 -6.45 -3.75 -4.76
C ILE A 174 -5.58 -2.63 -5.34
N ALA A 175 -4.60 -2.11 -4.57
CA ALA A 175 -3.68 -1.08 -5.06
C ALA A 175 -2.91 -1.53 -6.31
N TYR A 176 -2.42 -2.76 -6.32
CA TYR A 176 -1.71 -3.31 -7.47
C TYR A 176 -2.66 -3.64 -8.63
N ALA A 177 -3.87 -4.11 -8.35
CA ALA A 177 -4.88 -4.30 -9.37
C ALA A 177 -5.21 -3.00 -10.12
N GLN A 178 -5.38 -1.89 -9.40
CA GLN A 178 -5.58 -0.56 -9.99
C GLN A 178 -4.35 -0.11 -10.78
N GLY A 179 -3.13 -0.23 -10.22
CA GLY A 179 -1.91 0.18 -10.91
C GLY A 179 -1.63 -0.59 -12.20
N PHE A 180 -1.87 -1.91 -12.20
CA PHE A 180 -1.71 -2.74 -13.40
C PHE A 180 -2.81 -2.50 -14.44
N ALA A 181 -4.05 -2.19 -14.03
CA ALA A 181 -5.10 -1.74 -14.94
C ALA A 181 -4.69 -0.42 -15.62
N GLN A 182 -4.15 0.54 -14.85
CA GLN A 182 -3.64 1.79 -15.42
C GLN A 182 -2.48 1.59 -16.40
N LEU A 183 -1.55 0.66 -16.12
CA LEU A 183 -0.49 0.30 -17.07
C LEU A 183 -1.07 -0.25 -18.38
N LYS A 184 -2.16 -1.02 -18.29
CA LYS A 184 -2.82 -1.56 -19.46
C LYS A 184 -3.45 -0.46 -20.32
N SER A 185 -4.23 0.43 -19.73
CA SER A 185 -4.88 1.53 -20.45
C SER A 185 -3.85 2.51 -21.03
N ALA A 186 -2.74 2.75 -20.32
CA ALA A 186 -1.62 3.50 -20.88
C ALA A 186 -0.97 2.78 -22.07
N SER A 187 -0.73 1.47 -21.96
CA SER A 187 -0.15 0.67 -23.05
C SER A 187 -1.03 0.69 -24.31
N GLU A 188 -2.35 0.67 -24.14
CA GLU A 188 -3.32 0.75 -25.23
C GLU A 188 -3.33 2.14 -25.86
N LYS A 189 -3.45 3.21 -25.05
CA LYS A 189 -3.47 4.61 -25.53
C LYS A 189 -2.19 4.99 -26.28
N TYR A 190 -1.03 4.59 -25.74
CA TYR A 190 0.28 4.97 -26.28
C TYR A 190 0.91 3.90 -27.18
N LYS A 191 0.21 2.78 -27.44
CA LYS A 191 0.68 1.67 -28.28
C LYS A 191 2.05 1.10 -27.87
N TRP A 192 2.33 1.06 -26.56
CA TRP A 192 3.63 0.62 -26.04
C TRP A 192 3.81 -0.89 -25.99
N ASN A 193 2.73 -1.67 -26.12
CA ASN A 193 2.74 -3.13 -26.04
C ASN A 193 3.50 -3.65 -24.79
N LEU A 194 3.20 -3.06 -23.62
CA LEU A 194 3.89 -3.37 -22.37
C LEU A 194 3.75 -4.84 -21.99
N ASN A 195 4.84 -5.45 -21.51
CA ASN A 195 4.80 -6.80 -20.95
C ASN A 195 4.65 -6.73 -19.43
N TYR A 196 3.43 -6.94 -18.93
CA TYR A 196 3.12 -6.82 -17.50
C TYR A 196 3.82 -7.87 -16.63
N GLY A 197 4.08 -9.07 -17.18
CA GLY A 197 4.86 -10.11 -16.50
C GLY A 197 6.31 -9.67 -16.28
N ASN A 198 6.94 -9.09 -17.31
CA ASN A 198 8.29 -8.55 -17.19
C ASN A 198 8.35 -7.35 -16.22
N ILE A 199 7.33 -6.47 -16.25
CA ILE A 199 7.23 -5.36 -15.30
C ILE A 199 7.14 -5.89 -13.86
N ALA A 200 6.29 -6.89 -13.60
CA ALA A 200 6.20 -7.52 -12.28
C ALA A 200 7.53 -8.18 -11.88
N LYS A 201 8.23 -8.86 -12.80
CA LYS A 201 9.54 -9.48 -12.56
C LYS A 201 10.59 -8.49 -12.11
N ILE A 202 10.70 -7.32 -12.76
CA ILE A 202 11.70 -6.32 -12.40
C ILE A 202 11.41 -5.62 -11.07
N PHE A 203 10.15 -5.65 -10.60
CA PHE A 203 9.78 -5.14 -9.27
C PHE A 203 10.07 -6.14 -8.13
N ARG A 204 10.45 -7.40 -8.41
CA ARG A 204 10.74 -8.40 -7.36
C ARG A 204 11.96 -8.09 -6.49
N SER A 205 12.91 -7.29 -6.98
CA SER A 205 14.11 -6.90 -6.24
C SER A 205 14.65 -5.53 -6.68
N GLY A 206 15.58 -4.96 -5.90
CA GLY A 206 16.20 -3.66 -6.15
C GLY A 206 15.31 -2.43 -5.91
N CYS A 207 14.00 -2.52 -6.18
CA CYS A 207 13.06 -1.42 -5.98
C CYS A 207 12.50 -1.37 -4.54
N ILE A 208 11.74 -0.31 -4.21
CA ILE A 208 11.18 -0.09 -2.86
C ILE A 208 10.00 -1.02 -2.58
N ILE A 209 9.14 -1.26 -3.58
CA ILE A 209 7.95 -2.10 -3.44
C ILE A 209 8.26 -3.61 -3.46
N ARG A 210 9.54 -4.00 -3.45
CA ARG A 210 9.96 -5.40 -3.56
C ARG A 210 9.33 -6.27 -2.46
N ALA A 211 8.68 -7.34 -2.89
CA ALA A 211 7.95 -8.26 -2.02
C ALA A 211 7.77 -9.63 -2.69
N GLN A 212 7.57 -10.67 -1.88
CA GLN A 212 7.17 -11.99 -2.39
C GLN A 212 5.84 -11.93 -3.17
N PHE A 213 4.99 -10.96 -2.82
CA PHE A 213 3.76 -10.63 -3.52
C PHE A 213 3.94 -10.42 -5.05
N LEU A 214 5.04 -9.82 -5.50
CA LEU A 214 5.31 -9.57 -6.92
C LEU A 214 5.53 -10.87 -7.70
N GLN A 215 5.97 -11.95 -7.04
CA GLN A 215 6.04 -13.27 -7.67
C GLN A 215 4.64 -13.77 -8.05
N LYS A 216 3.63 -13.55 -7.19
CA LYS A 216 2.25 -13.97 -7.49
C LYS A 216 1.67 -13.24 -8.70
N ILE A 217 1.98 -11.95 -8.84
CA ILE A 217 1.61 -11.17 -10.04
C ILE A 217 2.36 -11.68 -11.28
N THR A 218 3.66 -11.96 -11.12
CA THR A 218 4.50 -12.53 -12.19
C THR A 218 3.92 -13.85 -12.70
N ASP A 219 3.59 -14.78 -11.80
CA ASP A 219 3.03 -16.10 -12.14
C ASP A 219 1.71 -15.97 -12.91
N VAL A 220 0.87 -15.02 -12.50
CA VAL A 220 -0.41 -14.72 -13.16
C VAL A 220 -0.20 -14.28 -14.60
N TYR A 221 0.72 -13.34 -14.86
CA TYR A 221 1.01 -12.88 -16.22
C TYR A 221 1.82 -13.86 -17.07
N ILE A 222 2.69 -14.68 -16.46
CA ILE A 222 3.37 -15.77 -17.18
C ILE A 222 2.35 -16.78 -17.70
N LYS A 223 1.37 -17.16 -16.88
CA LYS A 223 0.38 -18.18 -17.24
C LYS A 223 -0.64 -17.70 -18.28
N ASN A 224 -1.08 -16.44 -18.19
CA ASN A 224 -2.21 -15.94 -18.99
C ASN A 224 -1.82 -14.88 -20.04
N GLY A 225 -0.57 -14.42 -20.02
CA GLY A 225 -0.12 -13.28 -20.82
C GLY A 225 -0.89 -11.99 -20.49
N ASN A 226 -0.86 -11.04 -21.42
CA ASN A 226 -1.53 -9.73 -21.29
C ASN A 226 -3.07 -9.77 -21.37
N LYS A 227 -3.68 -10.97 -21.51
CA LYS A 227 -5.12 -11.14 -21.71
C LYS A 227 -5.95 -10.91 -20.44
N ILE A 228 -5.30 -10.74 -19.29
CA ILE A 228 -5.98 -10.51 -18.02
C ILE A 228 -6.66 -9.14 -18.02
N THR A 229 -7.95 -9.11 -17.70
CA THR A 229 -8.70 -7.85 -17.55
C THR A 229 -8.33 -7.13 -16.26
N ASN A 230 -8.27 -7.85 -15.15
CA ASN A 230 -7.90 -7.31 -13.85
C ASN A 230 -7.25 -8.39 -12.98
N LEU A 231 -6.28 -8.03 -12.14
CA LEU A 231 -5.63 -8.98 -11.24
C LEU A 231 -6.62 -9.62 -10.24
N LEU A 232 -7.61 -8.87 -9.75
CA LEU A 232 -8.57 -9.32 -8.73
C LEU A 232 -9.35 -10.58 -9.14
N ILE A 233 -9.64 -10.75 -10.42
CA ILE A 233 -10.44 -11.89 -10.92
C ILE A 233 -9.59 -13.14 -11.21
N THR A 234 -8.27 -13.08 -11.03
CA THR A 234 -7.39 -14.24 -11.23
C THR A 234 -7.43 -15.18 -10.02
N PRO A 235 -7.18 -16.49 -10.17
CA PRO A 235 -7.48 -17.48 -9.13
C PRO A 235 -6.89 -17.18 -7.75
N TYR A 236 -5.62 -16.78 -7.67
CA TYR A 236 -4.96 -16.47 -6.40
C TYR A 236 -5.57 -15.24 -5.73
N PHE A 237 -5.65 -14.11 -6.46
CA PHE A 237 -6.14 -12.85 -5.90
C PHE A 237 -7.64 -12.88 -5.59
N LYS A 238 -8.44 -13.58 -6.39
CA LYS A 238 -9.86 -13.83 -6.11
C LYS A 238 -10.03 -14.56 -4.78
N ASN A 239 -9.24 -15.61 -4.54
CA ASN A 239 -9.33 -16.39 -3.30
C ASN A 239 -8.94 -15.53 -2.09
N ILE A 240 -7.90 -14.71 -2.21
CA ILE A 240 -7.52 -13.75 -1.17
C ILE A 240 -8.64 -12.73 -0.92
N ALA A 241 -9.19 -12.12 -1.97
CA ALA A 241 -10.24 -11.12 -1.85
C ALA A 241 -11.49 -11.71 -1.18
N ASN A 242 -11.95 -12.88 -1.61
CA ASN A 242 -13.09 -13.56 -1.00
C ASN A 242 -12.84 -13.92 0.47
N LYS A 243 -11.60 -14.28 0.83
CA LYS A 243 -11.23 -14.63 2.20
C LYS A 243 -11.15 -13.41 3.12
N TYR A 244 -10.57 -12.30 2.64
CA TYR A 244 -10.19 -11.15 3.47
C TYR A 244 -11.15 -9.96 3.39
N GLN A 245 -12.13 -9.96 2.49
CA GLN A 245 -13.07 -8.85 2.35
C GLN A 245 -13.89 -8.62 3.63
N THR A 246 -14.25 -9.66 4.38
CA THR A 246 -14.99 -9.50 5.65
C THR A 246 -14.16 -8.71 6.66
N SER A 247 -12.87 -9.06 6.81
CA SER A 247 -11.96 -8.36 7.70
C SER A 247 -11.77 -6.91 7.29
N LEU A 248 -11.62 -6.63 5.99
CA LEU A 248 -11.57 -5.26 5.49
C LEU A 248 -12.86 -4.47 5.82
N ARG A 249 -14.05 -5.05 5.59
CA ARG A 249 -15.34 -4.42 5.93
C ARG A 249 -15.46 -4.10 7.41
N GLU A 250 -15.10 -5.05 8.27
CA GLU A 250 -15.19 -4.87 9.72
C GLU A 250 -14.19 -3.83 10.22
N ILE A 251 -12.96 -3.79 9.70
CA ILE A 251 -11.98 -2.77 10.04
C ILE A 251 -12.46 -1.39 9.60
N VAL A 252 -12.99 -1.25 8.39
CA VAL A 252 -13.54 0.03 7.90
C VAL A 252 -14.74 0.45 8.75
N ALA A 253 -15.70 -0.44 8.98
CA ALA A 253 -16.89 -0.14 9.78
C ALA A 253 -16.53 0.26 11.22
N TYR A 254 -15.62 -0.48 11.87
CA TYR A 254 -15.12 -0.13 13.19
C TYR A 254 -14.43 1.24 13.16
N SER A 255 -13.51 1.47 12.21
CA SER A 255 -12.74 2.71 12.16
C SER A 255 -13.64 3.93 11.97
N VAL A 256 -14.58 3.86 11.04
CA VAL A 256 -15.57 4.93 10.79
C VAL A 256 -16.42 5.19 12.03
N SER A 257 -16.95 4.14 12.66
CA SER A 257 -17.79 4.27 13.87
C SER A 257 -17.05 4.88 15.06
N ASN A 258 -15.74 4.72 15.11
CA ASN A 258 -14.89 5.17 16.21
C ASN A 258 -14.03 6.40 15.88
N GLY A 259 -14.22 7.02 14.71
CA GLY A 259 -13.51 8.25 14.33
C GLY A 259 -12.04 8.06 13.95
N PHE A 260 -11.64 6.86 13.53
CA PHE A 260 -10.30 6.57 13.02
C PHE A 260 -10.26 6.70 11.50
N ALA A 261 -9.42 7.59 10.99
CA ALA A 261 -9.24 7.79 9.56
C ALA A 261 -8.47 6.62 8.92
N VAL A 262 -9.13 5.93 7.99
CA VAL A 262 -8.56 4.83 7.20
C VAL A 262 -8.86 4.99 5.70
N PRO A 263 -8.50 6.12 5.08
CA PRO A 263 -8.93 6.46 3.73
C PRO A 263 -8.55 5.40 2.69
N CYS A 264 -7.36 4.80 2.78
CA CYS A 264 -6.95 3.74 1.85
C CYS A 264 -7.72 2.43 2.09
N PHE A 265 -8.01 2.03 3.32
CA PHE A 265 -8.90 0.87 3.54
C PHE A 265 -10.34 1.15 3.08
N SER A 266 -10.86 2.35 3.34
CA SER A 266 -12.21 2.75 2.91
C SER A 266 -12.35 2.77 1.40
N THR A 267 -11.38 3.33 0.67
CA THR A 267 -11.44 3.31 -0.79
C THR A 267 -11.11 1.95 -1.39
N ALA A 268 -10.34 1.10 -0.69
CA ALA A 268 -10.13 -0.28 -1.10
C ALA A 268 -11.46 -1.03 -1.13
N ILE A 269 -12.25 -0.95 -0.05
CA ILE A 269 -13.55 -1.65 0.00
C ILE A 269 -14.61 -1.03 -0.92
N ALA A 270 -14.52 0.27 -1.21
CA ALA A 270 -15.41 0.91 -2.19
C ALA A 270 -15.09 0.51 -3.64
N TYR A 271 -13.83 0.16 -3.92
CA TYR A 271 -13.40 -0.32 -5.24
C TYR A 271 -13.72 -1.81 -5.46
N TYR A 272 -13.61 -2.62 -4.41
CA TYR A 272 -13.86 -4.07 -4.43
C TYR A 272 -15.34 -4.42 -4.60
#